data_AF-A7SPH8-F1
#
_entry.id   AF-A7SPH8-F1
#
_cell.length_a   1.000
_cell.length_b   1.000
_cell.length_c   1.000
_cell.angle_alpha   90.00
_cell.angle_beta   90.00
_cell.angle_gamma   90.00
#
_symmetry.space_group_name_H-M   'P 1'
#
loop_
_entity.id
_entity.type
_entity.pdbx_description
1 polymer ?
#
loop_
_entity_poly.entity_id
_entity_poly.type
_entity_poly.pdbx_seq_one_letter_code
_entity_poly.pdbx_strand_id
1 'polypeptide(L)'
;MSRFQELKKEISVLEKTFGPHNKQFRVSANGLDELICRFVCPSSNEEHVIHCNIYESYPDPPPMWFSESEDSTVTEIVESVGGSVDATQPKLVKIQYPLTTHCLLRQTQHLVRELFKQRGSPIPPYIDGLESIQIIKDEVKKRNLEGIEDSDNYEMEEEVDNDEKKELQEIGAENFAVLERLRLTRREDHLKGTVCGSVQATDRLMKELRDVYRSDSFKLGNYSVYLNNDNLYDWSIKIMRVDPESVLHKDMVQIEKQEGIDHILLNMTFTDKFPFDPPFVRVCYPVIQAGYVLSGGAICMELLTPQGWSSAYTIEAVIVQISATLVKGKARINFQDTKKVVYSLHRAQQSFKSLVQIHEKNGWYTPPKHEG
;
A
#
# COMPACT_ATOMS: atom_id res chain seq x y z
N MET A 1 10.56 -21.60 14.23
CA MET A 1 9.62 -22.69 13.89
C MET A 1 10.45 -23.96 13.74
N SER A 2 9.87 -25.15 13.58
CA SER A 2 10.69 -26.27 13.11
C SER A 2 11.18 -25.95 11.70
N ARG A 3 12.46 -26.18 11.38
CA ARG A 3 13.05 -25.92 10.04
C ARG A 3 12.24 -26.58 8.90
N PHE A 4 11.62 -27.72 9.23
CA PHE A 4 10.68 -28.44 8.38
C PHE A 4 9.39 -27.66 8.05
N GLN A 5 8.87 -26.90 9.02
CA GLN A 5 7.72 -26.04 8.80
C GLN A 5 8.08 -24.84 7.92
N GLU A 6 9.28 -24.27 8.09
CA GLU A 6 9.81 -23.17 7.27
C GLU A 6 9.92 -23.59 5.80
N LEU A 7 10.48 -24.76 5.52
CA LEU A 7 10.58 -25.29 4.15
C LEU A 7 9.20 -25.49 3.49
N LYS A 8 8.25 -26.11 4.19
CA LYS A 8 6.86 -26.27 3.72
C LYS A 8 6.21 -24.95 3.32
N LYS A 9 6.52 -23.89 4.06
CA LYS A 9 5.98 -22.54 3.84
C LYS A 9 6.58 -21.93 2.59
N GLU A 10 7.90 -22.01 2.43
CA GLU A 10 8.60 -21.52 1.23
C GLU A 10 8.07 -22.21 -0.03
N ILE A 11 7.88 -23.53 0.00
CA ILE A 11 7.30 -24.28 -1.12
C ILE A 11 5.88 -23.78 -1.46
N SER A 12 5.02 -23.58 -0.45
CA SER A 12 3.64 -23.13 -0.65
C SER A 12 3.54 -21.74 -1.29
N VAL A 13 4.47 -20.83 -0.98
CA VAL A 13 4.55 -19.51 -1.61
C VAL A 13 4.85 -19.63 -3.08
N LEU A 14 5.83 -20.47 -3.42
CA LEU A 14 6.28 -20.63 -4.80
C LEU A 14 5.16 -21.23 -5.66
N GLU A 15 4.46 -22.25 -5.17
CA GLU A 15 3.31 -22.84 -5.89
C GLU A 15 2.14 -21.86 -6.05
N LYS A 16 1.88 -20.99 -5.08
CA LYS A 16 0.81 -19.97 -5.19
C LYS A 16 1.18 -18.84 -6.14
N THR A 17 2.43 -18.40 -6.09
CA THR A 17 2.91 -17.25 -6.89
C THR A 17 3.17 -17.66 -8.33
N PHE A 18 3.69 -18.86 -8.52
CA PHE A 18 4.06 -19.43 -9.81
C PHE A 18 3.24 -20.68 -10.12
N GLY A 19 1.94 -20.64 -9.84
CA GLY A 19 1.05 -21.78 -10.05
C GLY A 19 0.96 -22.25 -11.50
N PRO A 20 0.23 -23.34 -11.76
CA PRO A 20 0.16 -23.99 -13.08
C PRO A 20 -0.41 -23.10 -14.19
N HIS A 21 -1.11 -22.02 -13.83
CA HIS A 21 -1.71 -21.06 -14.75
C HIS A 21 -0.76 -19.92 -15.17
N ASN A 22 0.45 -19.85 -14.61
CA ASN A 22 1.43 -18.85 -15.01
C ASN A 22 1.93 -19.16 -16.43
N LYS A 23 1.91 -18.13 -17.30
CA LYS A 23 2.24 -18.28 -18.72
C LYS A 23 3.74 -18.37 -19.00
N GLN A 24 4.58 -17.88 -18.09
CA GLN A 24 6.02 -17.70 -18.34
C GLN A 24 6.89 -18.50 -17.36
N PHE A 25 6.49 -18.64 -16.09
CA PHE A 25 7.26 -19.40 -15.10
C PHE A 25 6.32 -20.14 -14.15
N ARG A 26 6.40 -21.47 -14.14
CA ARG A 26 5.55 -22.37 -13.35
C ARG A 26 6.40 -23.13 -12.35
N VAL A 27 5.88 -23.34 -11.16
CA VAL A 27 6.51 -24.11 -10.10
C VAL A 27 5.55 -25.20 -9.65
N SER A 28 6.07 -26.42 -9.55
CA SER A 28 5.37 -27.57 -8.97
C SER A 28 6.31 -28.27 -8.00
N ALA A 29 5.88 -28.44 -6.75
CA ALA A 29 6.64 -29.21 -5.78
C ALA A 29 6.22 -30.67 -5.79
N ASN A 30 7.18 -31.57 -5.64
CA ASN A 30 6.96 -32.99 -5.49
C ASN A 30 7.38 -33.41 -4.07
N GLY A 31 6.51 -33.13 -3.11
CA GLY A 31 6.85 -33.29 -1.69
C GLY A 31 7.71 -32.15 -1.17
N LEU A 32 8.71 -32.47 -0.34
CA LEU A 32 9.61 -31.48 0.29
C LEU A 32 11.04 -31.55 -0.21
N ASP A 33 11.34 -32.58 -0.97
CA ASP A 33 12.71 -32.93 -1.36
C ASP A 33 13.00 -32.48 -2.79
N GLU A 34 11.97 -32.16 -3.57
CA GLU A 34 12.09 -31.77 -4.97
C GLU A 34 11.10 -30.64 -5.35
N LEU A 35 11.64 -29.61 -6.01
CA LEU A 35 10.89 -28.52 -6.62
C LEU A 35 11.21 -28.44 -8.11
N ILE A 36 10.19 -28.48 -8.96
CA ILE A 36 10.34 -28.42 -10.41
C ILE A 36 9.83 -27.06 -10.91
N CYS A 37 10.71 -26.30 -11.53
CA CYS A 37 10.45 -25.01 -12.14
C CYS A 37 10.45 -25.16 -13.67
N ARG A 38 9.35 -24.79 -14.32
CA ARG A 38 9.23 -24.77 -15.79
C ARG A 38 9.18 -23.33 -16.27
N PHE A 39 10.16 -22.94 -17.06
CA PHE A 39 10.20 -21.62 -17.70
C PHE A 39 9.87 -21.76 -19.17
N VAL A 40 8.84 -21.03 -19.63
CA VAL A 40 8.42 -21.01 -21.03
C VAL A 40 8.96 -19.75 -21.68
N CYS A 41 9.83 -19.91 -22.67
CA CYS A 41 10.43 -18.80 -23.39
C CYS A 41 9.39 -18.11 -24.28
N PRO A 42 9.12 -16.80 -24.13
CA PRO A 42 8.09 -16.11 -24.93
C PRO A 42 8.40 -16.01 -26.43
N SER A 43 9.68 -16.12 -26.84
CA SER A 43 10.13 -15.93 -28.22
C SER A 43 10.24 -17.23 -29.02
N SER A 44 10.63 -18.35 -28.39
CA SER A 44 10.74 -19.67 -29.04
C SER A 44 9.60 -20.62 -28.66
N ASN A 45 8.80 -20.29 -27.65
CA ASN A 45 7.80 -21.17 -27.02
C ASN A 45 8.39 -22.51 -26.55
N GLU A 46 9.70 -22.53 -26.31
CA GLU A 46 10.45 -23.66 -25.76
C GLU A 46 10.33 -23.66 -24.23
N GLU A 47 10.11 -24.84 -23.65
CA GLU A 47 9.95 -25.03 -22.22
C GLU A 47 11.24 -25.59 -21.64
N HIS A 48 11.87 -24.82 -20.75
CA HIS A 48 13.07 -25.24 -20.03
C HIS A 48 12.67 -25.73 -18.64
N VAL A 49 13.10 -26.95 -18.31
CA VAL A 49 12.82 -27.58 -17.02
C VAL A 49 14.05 -27.46 -16.13
N ILE A 50 13.84 -26.88 -14.95
CA ILE A 50 14.85 -26.65 -13.92
C ILE A 50 14.37 -27.36 -12.67
N HIS A 51 15.22 -28.22 -12.12
CA HIS A 51 14.95 -28.96 -10.91
C HIS A 51 15.75 -28.38 -9.74
N CYS A 52 15.17 -28.48 -8.56
CA CYS A 52 15.80 -28.09 -7.31
C CYS A 52 15.61 -29.22 -6.30
N ASN A 53 16.72 -29.80 -5.85
CA ASN A 53 16.74 -30.82 -4.81
C ASN A 53 16.99 -30.15 -3.46
N ILE A 54 16.15 -30.50 -2.50
CA ILE A 54 16.18 -29.98 -1.14
C ILE A 54 16.56 -31.13 -0.21
N TYR A 55 17.59 -30.93 0.60
CA TYR A 55 18.09 -31.94 1.54
C TYR A 55 17.31 -31.92 2.86
N GLU A 56 17.23 -33.07 3.54
CA GLU A 56 16.58 -33.19 4.86
C GLU A 56 17.16 -32.24 5.92
N SER A 57 18.43 -31.83 5.78
CA SER A 57 19.12 -30.91 6.69
C SER A 57 18.96 -29.43 6.32
N TYR A 58 18.04 -29.09 5.40
CA TYR A 58 17.71 -27.72 5.02
C TYR A 58 17.63 -26.77 6.23
N PRO A 59 18.23 -25.56 6.17
CA PRO A 59 18.81 -24.91 5.00
C PRO A 59 20.29 -25.22 4.71
N ASP A 60 20.92 -26.12 5.47
CA ASP A 60 22.35 -26.40 5.39
C ASP A 60 22.60 -27.91 5.13
N PRO A 61 23.03 -28.33 3.93
CA PRO A 61 23.47 -27.50 2.80
C PRO A 61 22.32 -26.86 2.03
N PRO A 62 22.58 -25.76 1.28
CA PRO A 62 21.55 -25.07 0.51
C PRO A 62 20.95 -25.97 -0.58
N PRO A 63 19.72 -25.68 -1.04
CA PRO A 63 19.09 -26.41 -2.14
C PRO A 63 19.97 -26.39 -3.39
N MET A 64 20.03 -27.54 -4.06
CA MET A 64 20.85 -27.75 -5.25
C MET A 64 20.00 -27.62 -6.50
N TRP A 65 20.39 -26.71 -7.41
CA TRP A 65 19.65 -26.41 -8.63
C TRP A 65 20.34 -27.03 -9.85
N PHE A 66 19.57 -27.65 -10.73
CA PHE A 66 20.07 -28.23 -11.99
C PHE A 66 19.07 -28.03 -13.13
N SER A 67 19.58 -27.93 -14.36
CA SER A 67 18.79 -27.69 -15.57
C SER A 67 18.92 -28.89 -16.50
N GLU A 68 17.81 -29.35 -17.07
CA GLU A 68 17.80 -30.35 -18.15
C GLU A 68 17.85 -29.70 -19.56
N SER A 69 17.93 -28.36 -19.60
CA SER A 69 17.96 -27.60 -20.85
C SER A 69 19.27 -27.75 -21.63
N GLU A 70 19.19 -27.88 -22.95
CA GLU A 70 20.34 -27.81 -23.87
C GLU A 70 20.85 -26.38 -24.08
N ASP A 71 20.14 -25.37 -23.56
CA ASP A 71 20.53 -23.96 -23.64
C ASP A 71 21.64 -23.63 -22.61
N SER A 72 22.84 -23.36 -23.13
CA SER A 72 24.03 -23.03 -22.32
C SER A 72 23.83 -21.83 -21.40
N THR A 73 22.98 -20.87 -21.79
CA THR A 73 22.71 -19.66 -20.96
C THR A 73 21.85 -19.99 -19.75
N VAL A 74 20.88 -20.90 -19.89
CA VAL A 74 20.03 -21.35 -18.77
C VAL A 74 20.88 -22.14 -17.78
N THR A 75 21.76 -23.00 -18.28
CA THR A 75 22.69 -23.79 -17.46
C THR A 75 23.65 -22.90 -16.67
N GLU A 76 24.26 -21.87 -17.29
CA GLU A 76 25.13 -20.91 -16.58
C GLU A 76 24.39 -20.13 -15.47
N ILE A 77 23.13 -19.73 -15.71
CA ILE A 77 22.32 -19.04 -14.71
C ILE A 77 22.00 -19.97 -13.54
N VAL A 78 21.63 -21.22 -13.81
CA VAL A 78 21.30 -22.21 -12.77
C VAL A 78 22.52 -22.54 -11.91
N GLU A 79 23.69 -22.69 -12.53
CA GLU A 79 24.96 -22.87 -11.81
C GLU A 79 25.29 -21.66 -10.91
N SER A 80 24.99 -20.44 -11.37
CA SER A 80 25.20 -19.21 -10.57
C SER A 80 24.26 -19.11 -9.35
N VAL A 81 23.08 -19.75 -9.41
CA VAL A 81 22.10 -19.80 -8.31
C VAL A 81 22.49 -20.85 -7.25
N GLY A 82 23.14 -21.94 -7.66
CA GLY A 82 23.60 -23.02 -6.80
C GLY A 82 24.99 -22.84 -6.16
N GLY A 83 25.67 -21.72 -6.41
CA GLY A 83 27.08 -21.53 -6.07
C GLY A 83 27.44 -21.51 -4.57
N SER A 84 27.84 -22.67 -4.06
CA SER A 84 28.89 -22.83 -3.03
C SER A 84 30.27 -22.63 -3.69
N VAL A 85 31.15 -21.92 -3.01
CA VAL A 85 32.52 -21.56 -3.42
C VAL A 85 33.36 -22.79 -3.77
N ASP A 86 33.82 -22.89 -5.02
CA ASP A 86 35.08 -23.58 -5.33
C ASP A 86 36.24 -22.60 -5.16
N ALA A 87 37.16 -22.93 -4.26
CA ALA A 87 38.13 -22.02 -3.63
C ALA A 87 39.33 -21.61 -4.51
N THR A 88 39.21 -21.56 -5.85
CA THR A 88 40.38 -21.34 -6.73
C THR A 88 40.21 -20.26 -7.80
N GLN A 89 39.14 -19.45 -7.81
CA GLN A 89 39.07 -18.27 -8.69
C GLN A 89 38.64 -16.98 -7.95
N PRO A 90 39.49 -15.93 -7.92
CA PRO A 90 39.18 -14.69 -7.24
C PRO A 90 38.54 -13.72 -8.25
N LYS A 91 37.27 -13.91 -8.56
CA LYS A 91 36.42 -12.91 -9.23
C LYS A 91 35.00 -13.45 -9.31
N LEU A 92 34.22 -13.23 -8.25
CA LEU A 92 32.77 -13.00 -8.28
C LEU A 92 32.40 -12.54 -6.87
N VAL A 93 31.52 -11.54 -6.82
CA VAL A 93 31.14 -10.81 -5.60
C VAL A 93 30.70 -11.82 -4.53
N LYS A 94 31.42 -11.87 -3.40
CA LYS A 94 31.00 -12.62 -2.21
C LYS A 94 29.67 -12.05 -1.74
N ILE A 95 28.59 -12.70 -2.14
CA ILE A 95 27.29 -12.49 -1.54
C ILE A 95 27.31 -13.22 -0.19
N GLN A 96 27.85 -12.53 0.82
CA GLN A 96 27.82 -13.00 2.19
C GLN A 96 26.53 -12.50 2.82
N TYR A 97 25.41 -13.16 2.50
CA TYR A 97 24.17 -12.97 3.24
C TYR A 97 24.19 -13.87 4.48
N PRO A 98 23.68 -13.42 5.64
CA PRO A 98 23.52 -14.28 6.80
C PRO A 98 22.56 -15.43 6.43
N LEU A 99 23.13 -16.63 6.27
CA LEU A 99 22.38 -17.87 6.06
C LEU A 99 21.53 -18.13 7.30
N THR A 100 20.21 -18.28 7.12
CA THR A 100 19.35 -19.27 7.82
C THR A 100 17.85 -19.07 7.55
N THR A 101 17.39 -17.94 7.00
CA THR A 101 15.96 -17.69 6.80
C THR A 101 15.61 -17.44 5.33
N HIS A 102 14.68 -18.22 4.78
CA HIS A 102 14.11 -18.08 3.42
C HIS A 102 15.08 -18.31 2.24
N CYS A 103 15.92 -19.35 2.32
CA CYS A 103 16.93 -19.65 1.30
C CYS A 103 16.32 -20.03 -0.06
N LEU A 104 15.27 -20.87 -0.07
CA LEU A 104 14.63 -21.35 -1.28
C LEU A 104 13.90 -20.23 -2.05
N LEU A 105 13.21 -19.33 -1.32
CA LEU A 105 12.56 -18.16 -1.92
C LEU A 105 13.56 -17.21 -2.59
N ARG A 106 14.68 -16.96 -1.92
CA ARG A 106 15.75 -16.08 -2.43
C ARG A 106 16.42 -16.63 -3.67
N GLN A 107 16.78 -17.92 -3.65
CA GLN A 107 17.35 -18.59 -4.81
C GLN A 107 16.38 -18.57 -5.99
N THR A 108 15.09 -18.82 -5.75
CA THR A 108 14.07 -18.76 -6.81
C THR A 108 13.87 -17.34 -7.34
N GLN A 109 13.86 -16.32 -6.49
CA GLN A 109 13.78 -14.92 -6.90
C GLN A 109 14.96 -14.53 -7.80
N HIS A 110 16.18 -14.91 -7.42
CA HIS A 110 17.38 -14.67 -8.21
C HIS A 110 17.32 -15.38 -9.57
N LEU A 111 16.91 -16.66 -9.57
CA LEU A 111 16.73 -17.45 -10.78
C LEU A 111 15.76 -16.77 -11.77
N VAL A 112 14.58 -16.37 -11.31
CA VAL A 112 13.57 -15.74 -12.16
C VAL A 112 14.07 -14.38 -12.67
N ARG A 113 14.75 -13.57 -11.85
CA ARG A 113 15.30 -12.27 -12.30
C ARG A 113 16.32 -12.42 -13.42
N GLU A 114 17.30 -13.31 -13.27
CA GLU A 114 18.35 -13.46 -14.28
C GLU A 114 17.81 -14.10 -15.57
N LEU A 115 16.86 -15.04 -15.49
CA LEU A 115 16.17 -15.60 -16.67
C LEU A 115 15.42 -14.51 -17.47
N PHE A 116 14.70 -13.61 -16.80
CA PHE A 116 13.95 -12.54 -17.46
C PHE A 116 14.86 -11.43 -18.01
N LYS A 117 15.92 -11.09 -17.28
CA LYS A 117 16.89 -10.04 -17.65
C LYS A 117 17.72 -10.40 -18.87
N GLN A 118 18.22 -11.64 -18.96
CA GLN A 118 19.00 -12.13 -20.10
C GLN A 118 18.18 -12.15 -21.42
N ARG A 119 16.85 -12.25 -21.32
CA ARG A 119 15.95 -12.33 -22.49
C ARG A 119 15.21 -11.03 -22.79
N GLY A 120 15.56 -9.92 -22.14
CA GLY A 120 15.03 -8.58 -22.41
C GLY A 120 13.53 -8.41 -22.10
N SER A 121 12.95 -9.29 -21.29
CA SER A 121 11.55 -9.20 -20.87
C SER A 121 11.42 -8.36 -19.59
N PRO A 122 10.36 -7.57 -19.42
CA PRO A 122 10.14 -6.80 -18.19
C PRO A 122 10.00 -7.78 -17.01
N ILE A 123 10.82 -7.58 -15.97
CA ILE A 123 10.76 -8.38 -14.75
C ILE A 123 9.37 -8.17 -14.13
N PRO A 124 8.61 -9.25 -13.87
CA PRO A 124 7.32 -9.12 -13.24
C PRO A 124 7.41 -8.42 -11.86
N PRO A 125 6.58 -7.40 -11.59
CA PRO A 125 6.70 -6.55 -10.39
C PRO A 125 6.44 -7.30 -9.08
N TYR A 126 5.81 -8.48 -9.13
CA TYR A 126 5.54 -9.33 -7.97
C TYR A 126 6.78 -10.09 -7.46
N ILE A 127 7.87 -10.17 -8.25
CA ILE A 127 9.10 -10.86 -7.88
C ILE A 127 9.81 -10.16 -6.73
N ASP A 128 9.70 -8.84 -6.64
CA ASP A 128 10.32 -8.03 -5.59
C ASP A 128 9.66 -8.22 -4.21
N GLY A 129 8.42 -8.76 -4.19
CA GLY A 129 7.63 -9.00 -2.98
C GLY A 129 7.58 -10.46 -2.50
N LEU A 130 8.33 -11.38 -3.12
CA LEU A 130 8.33 -12.82 -2.76
C LEU A 130 8.70 -13.09 -1.29
N GLU A 131 9.63 -12.31 -0.72
CA GLU A 131 9.98 -12.39 0.72
C GLU A 131 8.87 -11.81 1.61
N SER A 132 8.15 -10.80 1.13
CA SER A 132 7.12 -10.06 1.87
C SER A 132 5.78 -10.80 1.93
N ILE A 133 5.47 -11.68 0.98
CA ILE A 133 4.18 -12.39 0.89
C ILE A 133 4.00 -13.44 2.00
N GLN A 134 5.08 -13.98 2.57
CA GLN A 134 5.03 -15.08 3.54
C GLN A 134 5.31 -14.69 5.00
N ILE A 135 6.08 -13.61 5.24
CA ILE A 135 6.19 -12.99 6.57
C ILE A 135 4.79 -12.63 7.10
N ILE A 136 3.92 -12.15 6.21
CA ILE A 136 2.55 -11.73 6.51
C ILE A 136 1.66 -12.91 6.93
N LYS A 137 1.78 -14.10 6.32
CA LYS A 137 0.89 -15.24 6.65
C LYS A 137 1.36 -16.07 7.85
N ASP A 138 2.65 -16.12 8.10
CA ASP A 138 3.22 -17.00 9.13
C ASP A 138 3.45 -16.33 10.49
N GLU A 139 3.61 -15.01 10.56
CA GLU A 139 3.47 -14.29 11.85
C GLU A 139 2.01 -14.31 12.35
N VAL A 140 1.04 -14.24 11.43
CA VAL A 140 -0.39 -14.35 11.72
C VAL A 140 -0.74 -15.72 12.30
N LYS A 141 -0.24 -16.82 11.70
CA LYS A 141 -0.50 -18.17 12.23
C LYS A 141 0.26 -18.53 13.50
N LYS A 142 1.49 -18.02 13.71
CA LYS A 142 2.30 -18.42 14.88
C LYS A 142 2.02 -17.60 16.13
N ARG A 143 1.59 -16.33 15.99
CA ARG A 143 1.24 -15.47 17.14
C ARG A 143 -0.14 -15.75 17.71
N ASN A 144 -1.06 -16.31 16.92
CA ASN A 144 -2.34 -16.80 17.46
C ASN A 144 -2.10 -17.97 18.45
N LEU A 145 -1.09 -18.82 18.22
CA LEU A 145 -0.78 -19.98 19.06
C LEU A 145 0.14 -19.70 20.27
N GLU A 146 0.97 -18.66 20.24
CA GLU A 146 1.99 -18.40 21.29
C GLU A 146 1.71 -17.12 22.13
N GLY A 147 0.53 -16.49 21.97
CA GLY A 147 0.13 -15.25 22.66
C GLY A 147 -0.90 -15.39 23.78
N ILE A 148 -1.22 -16.62 24.22
CA ILE A 148 -2.16 -16.87 25.33
C ILE A 148 -1.37 -17.16 26.62
N GLU A 149 -0.54 -16.24 27.05
CA GLU A 149 -0.11 -16.14 28.45
C GLU A 149 0.06 -14.66 28.82
N ASP A 150 -1.01 -13.86 28.61
CA ASP A 150 -1.27 -12.72 29.47
C ASP A 150 -2.78 -12.62 29.71
N SER A 151 -3.09 -12.52 31.00
CA SER A 151 -4.39 -12.60 31.67
C SER A 151 -5.52 -11.84 30.96
N ASP A 152 -6.67 -12.50 30.84
CA ASP A 152 -8.02 -11.93 30.64
C ASP A 152 -8.50 -11.53 29.23
N ASN A 153 -8.28 -12.35 28.20
CA ASN A 153 -9.20 -12.35 27.04
C ASN A 153 -9.43 -13.75 26.45
N TYR A 154 -10.38 -14.50 27.03
CA TYR A 154 -10.96 -15.70 26.40
C TYR A 154 -12.06 -15.29 25.40
N GLU A 155 -11.71 -14.56 24.34
CA GLU A 155 -12.56 -14.47 23.14
C GLU A 155 -11.99 -15.45 22.10
N MET A 156 -12.82 -16.40 21.66
CA MET A 156 -12.43 -17.57 20.88
C MET A 156 -11.74 -17.19 19.54
N GLU A 157 -10.65 -17.89 19.20
CA GLU A 157 -9.93 -17.76 17.91
C GLU A 157 -10.83 -17.89 16.66
N GLU A 158 -11.99 -18.55 16.78
CA GLU A 158 -12.98 -18.67 15.70
C GLU A 158 -13.72 -17.34 15.40
N GLU A 159 -13.84 -16.43 16.37
CA GLU A 159 -14.52 -15.15 16.18
C GLU A 159 -13.64 -14.16 15.38
N VAL A 160 -12.33 -14.14 15.67
CA VAL A 160 -11.35 -13.28 14.97
C VAL A 160 -11.26 -13.64 13.48
N ASP A 161 -11.23 -14.94 13.18
CA ASP A 161 -11.11 -15.46 11.82
C ASP A 161 -12.42 -15.30 11.01
N ASN A 162 -13.55 -15.05 11.68
CA ASN A 162 -14.84 -14.73 11.08
C ASN A 162 -14.97 -13.20 10.84
N ASP A 163 -14.48 -12.40 11.78
CA ASP A 163 -14.45 -10.94 11.67
C ASP A 163 -13.49 -10.46 10.56
N GLU A 164 -12.33 -11.10 10.38
CA GLU A 164 -11.42 -10.78 9.27
C GLU A 164 -12.03 -11.16 7.91
N LYS A 165 -12.72 -12.30 7.82
CA LYS A 165 -13.42 -12.71 6.58
C LYS A 165 -14.58 -11.76 6.25
N LYS A 166 -15.32 -11.33 7.26
CA LYS A 166 -16.39 -10.34 7.13
C LYS A 166 -15.83 -8.98 6.71
N GLU A 167 -14.76 -8.54 7.34
CA GLU A 167 -14.06 -7.31 6.99
C GLU A 167 -13.56 -7.35 5.54
N LEU A 168 -12.92 -8.44 5.12
CA LEU A 168 -12.46 -8.65 3.74
C LEU A 168 -13.60 -8.54 2.71
N GLN A 169 -14.78 -9.08 3.02
CA GLN A 169 -15.97 -8.95 2.17
C GLN A 169 -16.51 -7.52 2.14
N GLU A 170 -16.46 -6.81 3.26
CA GLU A 170 -17.01 -5.46 3.39
C GLU A 170 -16.16 -4.37 2.74
N ILE A 171 -14.83 -4.46 2.80
CA ILE A 171 -13.91 -3.41 2.32
C ILE A 171 -13.15 -3.78 1.04
N GLY A 172 -13.17 -5.06 0.66
CA GLY A 172 -12.45 -5.59 -0.50
C GLY A 172 -10.97 -5.90 -0.23
N ALA A 173 -10.41 -6.82 -1.02
CA ALA A 173 -9.08 -7.38 -0.80
C ALA A 173 -7.93 -6.35 -0.84
N GLU A 174 -8.04 -5.36 -1.72
CA GLU A 174 -6.99 -4.32 -1.87
C GLU A 174 -6.89 -3.44 -0.63
N ASN A 175 -8.04 -2.93 -0.14
CA ASN A 175 -8.09 -2.07 1.04
C ASN A 175 -7.76 -2.83 2.32
N PHE A 176 -8.18 -4.10 2.41
CA PHE A 176 -7.80 -4.99 3.50
C PHE A 176 -6.27 -5.18 3.56
N ALA A 177 -5.62 -5.38 2.41
CA ALA A 177 -4.15 -5.52 2.36
C ALA A 177 -3.42 -4.24 2.83
N VAL A 178 -4.00 -3.06 2.61
CA VAL A 178 -3.46 -1.80 3.15
C VAL A 178 -3.56 -1.77 4.67
N LEU A 179 -4.74 -2.09 5.25
CA LEU A 179 -4.93 -2.12 6.70
C LEU A 179 -4.01 -3.14 7.39
N GLU A 180 -3.83 -4.32 6.80
CA GLU A 180 -2.92 -5.35 7.31
C GLU A 180 -1.47 -4.88 7.28
N ARG A 181 -1.03 -4.27 6.19
CA ARG A 181 0.33 -3.72 6.08
C ARG A 181 0.61 -2.68 7.18
N LEU A 182 -0.36 -1.80 7.46
CA LEU A 182 -0.24 -0.79 8.51
C LEU A 182 -0.21 -1.40 9.92
N ARG A 183 -1.02 -2.44 10.18
CA ARG A 183 -1.00 -3.18 11.46
C ARG A 183 0.37 -3.79 11.73
N LEU A 184 1.00 -4.37 10.69
CA LEU A 184 2.34 -4.95 10.79
C LEU A 184 3.41 -3.88 11.02
N THR A 185 3.43 -2.81 10.21
CA THR A 185 4.39 -1.70 10.38
C THR A 185 4.31 -1.11 11.78
N ARG A 186 3.11 -0.88 12.30
CA ARG A 186 2.92 -0.35 13.67
C ARG A 186 3.54 -1.26 14.74
N ARG A 187 3.38 -2.58 14.60
CA ARG A 187 3.95 -3.54 15.55
C ARG A 187 5.47 -3.56 15.48
N GLU A 188 6.05 -3.48 14.29
CA GLU A 188 7.50 -3.35 14.12
C GLU A 188 8.04 -2.06 14.73
N ASP A 189 7.38 -0.94 14.52
CA ASP A 189 7.80 0.36 15.06
C ASP A 189 7.77 0.38 16.58
N HIS A 190 6.78 -0.30 17.19
CA HIS A 190 6.69 -0.49 18.63
C HIS A 190 7.87 -1.31 19.17
N LEU A 191 8.24 -2.38 18.48
CA LEU A 191 9.39 -3.23 18.84
C LEU A 191 10.73 -2.50 18.67
N LYS A 192 10.85 -1.67 17.63
CA LYS A 192 12.04 -0.86 17.31
C LYS A 192 12.12 0.45 18.11
N GLY A 193 11.07 0.80 18.87
CA GLY A 193 10.98 2.08 19.58
C GLY A 193 10.93 3.31 18.67
N THR A 194 10.63 3.14 17.38
CA THR A 194 10.61 4.21 16.35
C THR A 194 9.18 4.69 16.07
N VAL A 195 8.32 4.65 17.10
CA VAL A 195 6.89 4.94 16.95
C VAL A 195 6.67 6.38 16.48
N CYS A 196 6.02 6.53 15.33
CA CYS A 196 5.57 7.82 14.81
C CYS A 196 4.19 8.17 15.40
N GLY A 197 4.09 9.34 16.03
CA GLY A 197 2.84 9.86 16.61
C GLY A 197 2.44 9.21 17.94
N SER A 198 1.19 9.42 18.37
CA SER A 198 0.65 8.87 19.62
C SER A 198 -0.16 7.59 19.36
N VAL A 199 -0.17 6.66 20.32
CA VAL A 199 -0.95 5.40 20.22
C VAL A 199 -2.43 5.70 19.95
N GLN A 200 -2.99 6.67 20.68
CA GLN A 200 -4.39 7.10 20.55
C GLN A 200 -4.71 7.67 19.16
N ALA A 201 -3.84 8.54 18.62
CA ALA A 201 -4.02 9.09 17.28
C ALA A 201 -3.95 8.00 16.22
N THR A 202 -2.97 7.11 16.32
CA THR A 202 -2.80 5.98 15.39
C THR A 202 -4.01 5.04 15.43
N ASP A 203 -4.52 4.68 16.62
CA ASP A 203 -5.74 3.86 16.76
C ASP A 203 -6.96 4.52 16.11
N ARG A 204 -7.13 5.82 16.37
CA ARG A 204 -8.23 6.57 15.79
C ARG A 204 -8.12 6.64 14.26
N LEU A 205 -6.93 6.90 13.71
CA LEU A 205 -6.71 6.96 12.26
C LEU A 205 -6.95 5.61 11.57
N MET A 206 -6.52 4.49 12.19
CA MET A 206 -6.82 3.15 11.69
C MET A 206 -8.32 2.88 11.63
N LYS A 207 -9.07 3.34 12.63
CA LYS A 207 -10.53 3.27 12.64
C LYS A 207 -11.14 4.13 11.52
N GLU A 208 -10.71 5.38 11.38
CA GLU A 208 -11.22 6.29 10.34
C GLU A 208 -10.94 5.75 8.92
N LEU A 209 -9.77 5.20 8.67
CA LEU A 209 -9.43 4.62 7.35
C LEU A 209 -10.32 3.41 7.03
N ARG A 210 -10.57 2.56 8.03
CA ARG A 210 -11.48 1.42 7.91
C ARG A 210 -12.92 1.86 7.65
N ASP A 211 -13.40 2.87 8.39
CA ASP A 211 -14.75 3.42 8.22
C ASP A 211 -14.91 4.06 6.83
N VAL A 212 -13.87 4.75 6.34
CA VAL A 212 -13.81 5.26 4.96
C VAL A 212 -13.95 4.12 3.94
N TYR A 213 -13.19 3.03 4.08
CA TYR A 213 -13.30 1.90 3.14
C TYR A 213 -14.64 1.17 3.20
N ARG A 214 -15.32 1.17 4.36
CA ARG A 214 -16.66 0.62 4.52
C ARG A 214 -17.76 1.49 3.93
N SER A 215 -17.53 2.80 3.82
CA SER A 215 -18.54 3.77 3.40
C SER A 215 -19.06 3.55 1.98
N ASP A 216 -20.35 3.83 1.77
CA ASP A 216 -20.97 3.77 0.45
C ASP A 216 -20.37 4.81 -0.51
N SER A 217 -20.03 6.01 0.01
CA SER A 217 -19.39 7.09 -0.75
C SER A 217 -18.09 6.62 -1.41
N PHE A 218 -17.26 5.88 -0.67
CA PHE A 218 -16.02 5.29 -1.19
C PHE A 218 -16.29 4.16 -2.18
N LYS A 219 -17.20 3.22 -1.83
CA LYS A 219 -17.55 2.06 -2.69
C LYS A 219 -18.17 2.44 -4.02
N LEU A 220 -18.95 3.53 -4.05
CA LEU A 220 -19.53 4.09 -5.29
C LEU A 220 -18.49 4.79 -6.17
N GLY A 221 -17.27 4.98 -5.67
CA GLY A 221 -16.17 5.65 -6.36
C GLY A 221 -16.33 7.18 -6.40
N ASN A 222 -16.99 7.80 -5.42
CA ASN A 222 -17.10 9.26 -5.36
C ASN A 222 -15.74 9.90 -5.07
N TYR A 223 -14.92 9.22 -4.25
CA TYR A 223 -13.54 9.57 -3.99
C TYR A 223 -12.70 8.31 -3.77
N SER A 224 -11.38 8.42 -3.87
CA SER A 224 -10.42 7.38 -3.49
C SER A 224 -9.37 7.93 -2.52
N VAL A 225 -8.78 7.05 -1.70
CA VAL A 225 -7.83 7.41 -0.65
C VAL A 225 -6.59 6.54 -0.77
N TYR A 226 -5.42 7.18 -0.74
CA TYR A 226 -4.11 6.55 -0.76
C TYR A 226 -3.24 7.12 0.35
N LEU A 227 -2.41 6.27 0.97
CA LEU A 227 -1.44 6.72 1.96
C LEU A 227 -0.11 7.02 1.27
N ASN A 228 0.47 8.18 1.55
CA ASN A 228 1.76 8.55 0.98
C ASN A 228 2.86 7.76 1.71
N ASN A 229 3.59 6.90 1.00
CA ASN A 229 4.65 6.06 1.57
C ASN A 229 4.16 5.21 2.77
N ASP A 230 2.92 4.70 2.71
CA ASP A 230 2.28 3.98 3.82
C ASP A 230 2.22 4.75 5.15
N ASN A 231 2.33 6.08 5.09
CA ASN A 231 2.21 6.93 6.26
C ASN A 231 0.74 7.16 6.62
N LEU A 232 0.30 6.60 7.73
CA LEU A 232 -1.06 6.79 8.26
C LEU A 232 -1.38 8.26 8.61
N TYR A 233 -0.38 9.12 8.76
CA TYR A 233 -0.58 10.55 9.05
C TYR A 233 -0.59 11.43 7.79
N ASP A 234 -0.44 10.87 6.59
CA ASP A 234 -0.40 11.64 5.33
C ASP A 234 -1.19 10.96 4.19
N TRP A 235 -2.40 11.48 3.94
CA TRP A 235 -3.37 10.91 3.01
C TRP A 235 -3.47 11.76 1.74
N SER A 236 -3.51 11.08 0.60
CA SER A 236 -3.84 11.63 -0.71
C SER A 236 -5.24 11.18 -1.10
N ILE A 237 -6.15 12.14 -1.24
CA ILE A 237 -7.58 11.89 -1.50
C ILE A 237 -7.91 12.43 -2.89
N LYS A 238 -8.41 11.59 -3.79
CA LYS A 238 -8.87 12.01 -5.12
C LYS A 238 -10.38 12.10 -5.12
N ILE A 239 -10.94 13.29 -5.31
CA ILE A 239 -12.37 13.49 -5.53
C ILE A 239 -12.65 13.23 -7.01
N MET A 240 -13.34 12.12 -7.30
CA MET A 240 -13.63 11.67 -8.67
C MET A 240 -14.99 12.18 -9.15
N ARG A 241 -15.95 12.30 -8.23
CA ARG A 241 -17.32 12.74 -8.55
C ARG A 241 -17.72 13.90 -7.66
N VAL A 242 -18.33 14.89 -8.30
CA VAL A 242 -19.02 16.03 -7.69
C VAL A 242 -20.42 16.11 -8.29
N ASP A 243 -21.29 16.98 -7.77
CA ASP A 243 -22.65 17.17 -8.27
C ASP A 243 -22.67 17.35 -9.81
N PRO A 244 -23.33 16.46 -10.57
CA PRO A 244 -23.39 16.52 -12.04
C PRO A 244 -23.96 17.82 -12.60
N GLU A 245 -24.85 18.50 -11.85
CA GLU A 245 -25.45 19.77 -12.26
C GLU A 245 -24.52 20.97 -12.00
N SER A 246 -23.44 20.76 -11.27
CA SER A 246 -22.50 21.82 -10.93
C SER A 246 -21.65 22.26 -12.12
N VAL A 247 -21.25 23.53 -12.09
CA VAL A 247 -20.24 24.06 -13.02
C VAL A 247 -18.88 23.41 -12.84
N LEU A 248 -18.55 22.96 -11.62
CA LEU A 248 -17.31 22.26 -11.31
C LEU A 248 -17.24 20.91 -12.04
N HIS A 249 -18.35 20.16 -12.10
CA HIS A 249 -18.42 18.91 -12.83
C HIS A 249 -18.09 19.10 -14.32
N LYS A 250 -18.66 20.15 -14.94
CA LYS A 250 -18.38 20.48 -16.35
C LYS A 250 -16.90 20.81 -16.56
N ASP A 251 -16.30 21.55 -15.63
CA ASP A 251 -14.87 21.85 -15.67
C ASP A 251 -14.02 20.57 -15.53
N MET A 252 -14.40 19.64 -14.64
CA MET A 252 -13.70 18.35 -14.45
C MET A 252 -13.71 17.50 -15.73
N VAL A 253 -14.86 17.39 -16.40
CA VAL A 253 -14.98 16.70 -17.70
C VAL A 253 -14.12 17.38 -18.79
N GLN A 254 -13.99 18.71 -18.72
CA GLN A 254 -13.17 19.46 -19.67
C GLN A 254 -11.68 19.23 -19.44
N ILE A 255 -11.20 19.26 -18.19
CA ILE A 255 -9.77 19.05 -17.90
C ILE A 255 -9.35 17.60 -18.13
N GLU A 256 -10.25 16.63 -17.96
CA GLU A 256 -10.04 15.24 -18.36
C GLU A 256 -9.73 15.13 -19.86
N LYS A 257 -10.51 15.83 -20.70
CA LYS A 257 -10.29 15.85 -22.15
C LYS A 257 -9.01 16.57 -22.57
N GLN A 258 -8.57 17.57 -21.81
CA GLN A 258 -7.42 18.41 -22.18
C GLN A 258 -6.08 17.85 -21.66
N GLU A 259 -6.05 17.37 -20.41
CA GLU A 259 -4.82 16.97 -19.72
C GLU A 259 -4.84 15.50 -19.25
N GLY A 260 -5.96 14.79 -19.43
CA GLY A 260 -6.11 13.41 -18.96
C GLY A 260 -6.30 13.30 -17.44
N ILE A 261 -6.76 14.38 -16.79
CA ILE A 261 -6.93 14.43 -15.33
C ILE A 261 -8.42 14.51 -15.01
N ASP A 262 -8.91 13.52 -14.28
CA ASP A 262 -10.33 13.27 -14.02
C ASP A 262 -10.75 13.58 -12.57
N HIS A 263 -9.85 14.14 -11.75
CA HIS A 263 -10.06 14.27 -10.30
C HIS A 263 -9.47 15.56 -9.71
N ILE A 264 -10.00 15.91 -8.52
CA ILE A 264 -9.40 16.91 -7.64
C ILE A 264 -8.58 16.17 -6.58
N LEU A 265 -7.27 16.36 -6.58
CA LEU A 265 -6.36 15.81 -5.59
C LEU A 265 -6.27 16.72 -4.37
N LEU A 266 -6.70 16.19 -3.23
CA LEU A 266 -6.53 16.75 -1.91
C LEU A 266 -5.41 16.03 -1.17
N ASN A 267 -4.77 16.74 -0.25
CA ASN A 267 -3.86 16.16 0.73
C ASN A 267 -4.34 16.50 2.13
N MET A 268 -4.42 15.48 2.97
CA MET A 268 -4.90 15.55 4.34
C MET A 268 -3.80 15.00 5.26
N THR A 269 -3.27 15.87 6.12
CA THR A 269 -2.19 15.53 7.06
C THR A 269 -2.67 15.62 8.48
N PHE A 270 -2.27 14.66 9.31
CA PHE A 270 -2.66 14.54 10.70
C PHE A 270 -1.46 14.77 11.62
N THR A 271 -1.72 15.22 12.83
CA THR A 271 -0.72 15.34 13.90
C THR A 271 -0.91 14.23 14.94
N ASP A 272 0.05 14.10 15.85
CA ASP A 272 0.00 13.21 17.01
C ASP A 272 -1.12 13.55 18.01
N LYS A 273 -1.75 14.72 17.85
CA LYS A 273 -2.89 15.21 18.66
C LYS A 273 -4.25 14.90 18.05
N PHE A 274 -4.31 14.29 16.87
CA PHE A 274 -5.58 13.82 16.32
C PHE A 274 -6.21 12.79 17.27
N PRO A 275 -7.53 12.81 17.54
CA PRO A 275 -8.59 13.61 16.93
C PRO A 275 -8.92 14.93 17.62
N PHE A 276 -8.11 15.39 18.58
CA PHE A 276 -8.37 16.65 19.29
C PHE A 276 -8.06 17.87 18.42
N ASP A 277 -6.97 17.80 17.64
CA ASP A 277 -6.66 18.78 16.61
C ASP A 277 -7.26 18.34 15.25
N PRO A 278 -7.76 19.29 14.42
CA PRO A 278 -8.25 18.97 13.08
C PRO A 278 -7.12 18.51 12.15
N PRO A 279 -7.42 17.70 11.13
CA PRO A 279 -6.49 17.48 10.05
C PRO A 279 -6.25 18.77 9.27
N PHE A 280 -5.02 18.96 8.80
CA PHE A 280 -4.72 20.02 7.84
C PHE A 280 -5.01 19.50 6.43
N VAL A 281 -5.94 20.16 5.73
CA VAL A 281 -6.37 19.77 4.37
C VAL A 281 -6.05 20.87 3.37
N ARG A 282 -5.54 20.46 2.21
CA ARG A 282 -5.27 21.36 1.08
C ARG A 282 -5.58 20.70 -0.26
N VAL A 283 -5.90 21.53 -1.25
CA VAL A 283 -5.94 21.16 -2.66
C VAL A 283 -4.50 21.12 -3.20
N CYS A 284 -4.13 20.00 -3.81
CA CYS A 284 -2.86 19.84 -4.52
C CYS A 284 -2.99 20.24 -5.98
N TYR A 285 -4.05 19.76 -6.63
CA TYR A 285 -4.31 19.93 -8.06
C TYR A 285 -5.77 19.56 -8.35
N PRO A 286 -6.45 20.15 -9.35
CA PRO A 286 -6.05 21.29 -10.18
C PRO A 286 -6.09 22.61 -9.39
N VAL A 287 -5.67 23.70 -10.04
CA VAL A 287 -5.83 25.04 -9.46
C VAL A 287 -7.31 25.42 -9.50
N ILE A 288 -7.88 25.69 -8.34
CA ILE A 288 -9.30 26.03 -8.17
C ILE A 288 -9.41 27.52 -7.83
N GLN A 289 -10.38 28.19 -8.46
CA GLN A 289 -10.86 29.51 -8.11
C GLN A 289 -12.22 29.40 -7.39
N ALA A 290 -12.49 30.30 -6.45
CA ALA A 290 -13.65 30.25 -5.57
C ALA A 290 -13.71 28.94 -4.74
N GLY A 291 -14.89 28.46 -4.36
CA GLY A 291 -15.01 27.20 -3.60
C GLY A 291 -14.41 27.25 -2.20
N TYR A 292 -14.17 28.44 -1.65
CA TYR A 292 -13.41 28.65 -0.41
C TYR A 292 -11.97 28.13 -0.44
N VAL A 293 -11.40 27.93 -1.63
CA VAL A 293 -9.98 27.58 -1.80
C VAL A 293 -9.14 28.85 -1.83
N LEU A 294 -8.20 28.96 -0.89
CA LEU A 294 -7.29 30.09 -0.76
C LEU A 294 -6.05 29.94 -1.66
N SER A 295 -5.28 31.03 -1.76
CA SER A 295 -3.96 31.00 -2.39
C SER A 295 -3.07 29.93 -1.73
N GLY A 296 -2.35 29.17 -2.56
CA GLY A 296 -1.52 28.05 -2.09
C GLY A 296 -2.27 26.72 -1.90
N GLY A 297 -3.61 26.71 -1.98
CA GLY A 297 -4.44 25.50 -1.94
C GLY A 297 -5.06 25.21 -0.58
N ALA A 298 -4.94 26.08 0.42
CA ALA A 298 -5.62 25.89 1.70
C ALA A 298 -7.14 26.02 1.55
N ILE A 299 -7.90 25.30 2.37
CA ILE A 299 -9.36 25.31 2.34
C ILE A 299 -9.88 26.15 3.50
N CYS A 300 -10.75 27.11 3.22
CA CYS A 300 -11.40 27.96 4.21
C CYS A 300 -12.72 27.34 4.67
N MET A 301 -12.65 26.51 5.70
CA MET A 301 -13.81 25.87 6.31
C MET A 301 -13.70 25.90 7.82
N GLU A 302 -14.78 26.31 8.50
CA GLU A 302 -14.83 26.43 9.96
C GLU A 302 -14.48 25.11 10.66
N LEU A 303 -15.00 23.99 10.16
CA LEU A 303 -14.73 22.67 10.74
C LEU A 303 -13.26 22.26 10.69
N LEU A 304 -12.45 22.83 9.78
CA LEU A 304 -11.01 22.56 9.69
C LEU A 304 -10.18 23.50 10.59
N THR A 305 -10.83 24.32 11.42
CA THR A 305 -10.16 25.22 12.37
C THR A 305 -10.32 24.74 13.80
N PRO A 306 -9.39 25.08 14.72
CA PRO A 306 -9.49 24.67 16.12
C PRO A 306 -10.81 25.06 16.79
N GLN A 307 -11.45 26.15 16.36
CA GLN A 307 -12.71 26.65 16.91
C GLN A 307 -13.93 25.86 16.41
N GLY A 308 -13.92 25.38 15.17
CA GLY A 308 -15.04 24.68 14.55
C GLY A 308 -14.90 23.16 14.50
N TRP A 309 -13.70 22.64 14.78
CA TRP A 309 -13.42 21.21 14.78
C TRP A 309 -14.04 20.51 15.98
N SER A 310 -14.53 19.30 15.75
CA SER A 310 -14.98 18.38 16.79
C SER A 310 -14.37 17.01 16.52
N SER A 311 -13.82 16.39 17.57
CA SER A 311 -13.29 15.03 17.50
C SER A 311 -14.36 13.98 17.19
N ALA A 312 -15.65 14.35 17.25
CA ALA A 312 -16.78 13.52 16.83
C ALA A 312 -16.95 13.44 15.30
N TYR A 313 -16.34 14.34 14.52
CA TYR A 313 -16.40 14.24 13.06
C TYR A 313 -15.61 13.03 12.57
N THR A 314 -16.23 12.28 11.66
CA THR A 314 -15.56 11.22 10.90
C THR A 314 -14.87 11.80 9.68
N ILE A 315 -13.75 11.21 9.27
CA ILE A 315 -12.98 11.66 8.11
C ILE A 315 -13.78 11.49 6.81
N GLU A 316 -14.64 10.47 6.71
CA GLU A 316 -15.56 10.33 5.58
C GLU A 316 -16.47 11.57 5.44
N ALA A 317 -17.19 11.93 6.50
CA ALA A 317 -18.02 13.14 6.52
C ALA A 317 -17.23 14.41 6.19
N VAL A 318 -15.99 14.55 6.67
CA VAL A 318 -15.11 15.68 6.32
C VAL A 318 -14.82 15.71 4.82
N ILE A 319 -14.46 14.58 4.20
CA ILE A 319 -14.20 14.48 2.76
C ILE A 319 -15.45 14.85 1.95
N VAL A 320 -16.61 14.30 2.32
CA VAL A 320 -17.88 14.57 1.65
C VAL A 320 -18.26 16.04 1.80
N GLN A 321 -18.10 16.62 2.99
CA GLN A 321 -18.41 18.02 3.24
C GLN A 321 -17.47 18.98 2.49
N ILE A 322 -16.19 18.64 2.32
CA ILE A 322 -15.27 19.40 1.45
C ILE A 322 -15.77 19.38 0.01
N SER A 323 -16.12 18.20 -0.52
CA SER A 323 -16.65 18.06 -1.89
C SER A 323 -17.92 18.91 -2.10
N ALA A 324 -18.86 18.85 -1.16
CA ALA A 324 -20.08 19.66 -1.18
C ALA A 324 -19.78 21.17 -1.07
N THR A 325 -18.80 21.55 -0.27
CA THR A 325 -18.41 22.96 -0.07
C THR A 325 -17.77 23.56 -1.32
N LEU A 326 -16.97 22.78 -2.05
CA LEU A 326 -16.43 23.19 -3.35
C LEU A 326 -17.57 23.52 -4.32
N VAL A 327 -18.58 22.65 -4.41
CA VAL A 327 -19.76 22.88 -5.26
C VAL A 327 -20.57 24.09 -4.79
N LYS A 328 -20.90 24.18 -3.49
CA LYS A 328 -21.66 25.29 -2.91
C LYS A 328 -20.96 26.64 -3.10
N GLY A 329 -19.64 26.66 -2.95
CA GLY A 329 -18.79 27.83 -3.20
C GLY A 329 -18.55 28.12 -4.68
N LYS A 330 -19.24 27.44 -5.60
CA LYS A 330 -19.14 27.60 -7.05
C LYS A 330 -17.71 27.51 -7.55
N ALA A 331 -16.94 26.56 -7.02
CA ALA A 331 -15.56 26.30 -7.42
C ALA A 331 -15.45 26.14 -8.95
N ARG A 332 -14.40 26.73 -9.53
CA ARG A 332 -14.07 26.65 -10.96
C ARG A 332 -12.63 26.23 -11.12
N ILE A 333 -12.34 25.41 -12.12
CA ILE A 333 -10.96 25.03 -12.44
C ILE A 333 -10.31 26.15 -13.26
N ASN A 334 -9.12 26.59 -12.84
CA ASN A 334 -8.33 27.54 -13.61
C ASN A 334 -7.49 26.81 -14.66
N PHE A 335 -7.96 26.82 -15.91
CA PHE A 335 -7.28 26.23 -17.06
C PHE A 335 -6.03 27.01 -17.54
N GLN A 336 -5.82 28.24 -17.06
CA GLN A 336 -4.67 29.07 -17.47
C GLN A 336 -3.42 28.81 -16.61
N ASP A 337 -3.60 28.35 -15.37
CA ASP A 337 -2.54 28.14 -14.37
C ASP A 337 -2.05 26.68 -14.31
N THR A 338 -2.06 25.98 -15.45
CA THR A 338 -1.73 24.54 -15.55
C THR A 338 -0.24 24.22 -15.35
N LYS A 339 0.62 25.23 -15.29
CA LYS A 339 2.07 25.07 -15.04
C LYS A 339 2.37 24.92 -13.53
N LYS A 340 2.09 23.72 -12.99
CA LYS A 340 2.66 22.98 -11.83
C LYS A 340 3.14 23.68 -10.52
N VAL A 341 3.16 25.01 -10.33
CA VAL A 341 3.75 25.64 -9.11
C VAL A 341 2.89 26.77 -8.53
N VAL A 342 1.57 26.64 -8.54
CA VAL A 342 0.69 27.58 -7.80
C VAL A 342 0.51 27.13 -6.36
N TYR A 343 0.20 25.83 -6.15
CA TYR A 343 -0.05 25.25 -4.84
C TYR A 343 1.19 24.58 -4.26
N SER A 344 1.43 24.85 -2.97
CA SER A 344 2.50 24.23 -2.20
C SER A 344 2.08 24.15 -0.74
N LEU A 345 2.62 23.15 -0.02
CA LEU A 345 2.35 22.98 1.41
C LEU A 345 2.65 24.26 2.20
N HIS A 346 3.79 24.88 1.93
CA HIS A 346 4.22 26.09 2.63
C HIS A 346 3.25 27.27 2.41
N ARG A 347 2.80 27.51 1.17
CA ARG A 347 1.84 28.57 0.87
C ARG A 347 0.48 28.28 1.49
N ALA A 348 0.01 27.04 1.42
CA ALA A 348 -1.24 26.62 2.05
C ALA A 348 -1.21 26.85 3.57
N GLN A 349 -0.14 26.44 4.25
CA GLN A 349 0.03 26.66 5.69
C GLN A 349 0.06 28.14 6.07
N GLN A 350 0.72 28.98 5.26
CA GLN A 350 0.73 30.43 5.49
C GLN A 350 -0.68 31.02 5.36
N SER A 351 -1.41 30.69 4.29
CA SER A 351 -2.78 31.14 4.07
C SER A 351 -3.73 30.68 5.18
N PHE A 352 -3.58 29.44 5.66
CA PHE A 352 -4.36 28.91 6.77
C PHE A 352 -4.08 29.65 8.08
N LYS A 353 -2.81 29.95 8.40
CA LYS A 353 -2.47 30.76 9.59
C LYS A 353 -3.12 32.14 9.55
N SER A 354 -3.08 32.81 8.40
CA SER A 354 -3.75 34.11 8.22
C SER A 354 -5.26 34.00 8.35
N LEU A 355 -5.87 32.93 7.81
CA LEU A 355 -7.29 32.66 7.92
C LEU A 355 -7.73 32.54 9.38
N VAL A 356 -7.04 31.70 10.17
CA VAL A 356 -7.40 31.46 11.58
C VAL A 356 -7.35 32.78 12.36
N GLN A 357 -6.31 33.58 12.17
CA GLN A 357 -6.18 34.89 12.83
C GLN A 357 -7.29 35.89 12.45
N ILE A 358 -7.79 35.86 11.21
CA ILE A 358 -8.86 36.74 10.76
C ILE A 358 -10.20 36.30 11.37
N HIS A 359 -10.50 35.01 11.35
CA HIS A 359 -11.77 34.49 11.88
C HIS A 359 -11.83 34.47 13.41
N GLU A 360 -10.69 34.32 14.11
CA GLU A 360 -10.63 34.54 15.56
C GLU A 360 -11.03 35.96 15.96
N LYS A 361 -10.73 36.96 15.11
CA LYS A 361 -11.06 38.36 15.36
C LYS A 361 -12.47 38.73 14.92
N ASN A 362 -12.90 38.23 13.76
CA ASN A 362 -14.12 38.69 13.08
C ASN A 362 -15.30 37.72 13.19
N GLY A 363 -15.07 36.50 13.70
CA GLY A 363 -16.06 35.42 13.73
C GLY A 363 -16.24 34.71 12.39
N TRP A 364 -17.01 33.63 12.42
CA TRP A 364 -17.45 32.90 11.23
C TRP A 364 -18.82 33.40 10.79
N TYR A 365 -19.00 33.53 9.47
CA TYR A 365 -20.30 33.85 8.90
C TYR A 365 -21.16 32.59 8.89
N THR A 366 -22.29 32.61 9.60
CA THR A 366 -23.30 31.56 9.54
C THR A 366 -24.36 31.94 8.50
N PRO A 367 -24.46 31.24 7.36
CA PRO A 367 -25.51 31.49 6.38
C PRO A 367 -26.89 31.28 7.02
N PRO A 368 -27.89 32.09 6.66
CA PRO A 368 -29.25 31.91 7.19
C PRO A 368 -29.86 30.58 6.72
N LYS A 369 -30.69 29.96 7.58
CA LYS A 369 -31.18 28.58 7.46
C LYS A 369 -31.92 28.23 6.14
N HIS A 370 -32.30 29.21 5.34
CA HIS A 370 -33.01 29.01 4.07
C HIS A 370 -32.09 28.74 2.86
N GLU A 371 -30.77 28.87 3.03
CA GLU A 371 -29.75 28.56 2.01
C GLU A 371 -29.03 27.21 2.26
N GLY A 372 -29.64 26.34 3.07
CA GLY A 372 -29.11 25.07 3.56
C GLY A 372 -29.59 23.87 2.76
#